data_AF-K9WXS4-F1
#
_entry.id   AF-K9WXS4-F1
#
_cell.length_a   1.000
_cell.length_b   1.000
_cell.length_c   1.000
_cell.angle_alpha   90.00
_cell.angle_beta   90.00
_cell.angle_gamma   90.00
#
_symmetry.space_group_name_H-M   'P 1'
#
loop_
_entity.id
_entity.type
_entity.pdbx_description
1 polymer ?
#
loop_
_entity_poly.entity_id
_entity_poly.type
_entity_poly.pdbx_seq_one_letter_code
_entity_poly.pdbx_strand_id
1 'polypeptide(L)' 'MLNLDYYIQVLQEIQMTADTTVKYQILKAVEEMPQEVTFEEVMEHLYFLYKVNRGLQQFQSGNIVSHEEAKKQIKTWHE' A
#
# COMPACT_ATOMS: atom_id res chain seq x y z
N MET A 1 -10.65 -36.52 -13.75
CA MET A 1 -9.61 -35.54 -14.16
C MET A 1 -9.97 -34.23 -13.49
N LEU A 2 -9.06 -33.61 -12.74
CA LEU A 2 -9.29 -32.27 -12.19
C LEU A 2 -9.54 -31.30 -13.36
N ASN A 3 -10.58 -30.45 -13.26
CA ASN A 3 -10.89 -29.48 -14.32
C ASN A 3 -9.82 -28.37 -14.35
N LEU A 4 -9.69 -27.70 -15.49
CA LEU A 4 -8.73 -26.62 -15.65
C LEU A 4 -9.02 -25.44 -14.70
N ASP A 5 -10.29 -25.22 -14.35
CA ASP A 5 -10.71 -24.13 -13.45
C ASP A 5 -10.11 -24.27 -12.05
N TYR A 6 -9.99 -25.50 -11.54
CA TYR A 6 -9.36 -25.76 -10.24
C TYR A 6 -7.88 -25.32 -10.22
N TYR A 7 -7.14 -25.63 -11.29
CA TYR A 7 -5.74 -25.22 -11.39
C TYR A 7 -5.61 -23.70 -11.51
N ILE A 8 -6.50 -23.04 -12.24
CA ILE A 8 -6.50 -21.57 -12.38
C ILE A 8 -6.75 -20.90 -11.01
N GLN A 9 -7.75 -21.37 -10.25
CA GLN A 9 -8.07 -20.86 -8.92
C GLN A 9 -6.87 -20.96 -7.97
N VAL A 10 -6.21 -22.12 -7.93
CA VAL A 10 -5.07 -22.37 -7.05
C VAL A 10 -3.87 -21.48 -7.41
N LEU A 11 -3.60 -21.29 -8.71
CA LEU A 11 -2.54 -20.40 -9.16
C LEU A 11 -2.82 -18.93 -8.81
N GLN A 12 -4.08 -18.49 -8.88
CA GLN A 12 -4.49 -17.14 -8.47
C GLN A 12 -4.33 -16.92 -6.96
N GLU A 13 -4.69 -17.90 -6.13
CA GLU A 13 -4.46 -17.81 -4.67
C GLU A 13 -2.96 -17.74 -4.34
N ILE A 14 -2.13 -18.58 -4.96
CA ILE A 14 -0.67 -18.56 -4.75
C ILE A 14 -0.09 -17.20 -5.15
N GLN A 15 -0.48 -16.67 -6.30
CA GLN A 15 -0.05 -15.34 -6.77
C GLN A 15 -0.50 -14.23 -5.80
N MET A 16 -1.76 -14.25 -5.35
CA MET A 16 -2.30 -13.27 -4.41
C MET A 16 -1.56 -13.31 -3.05
N THR A 17 -1.15 -14.48 -2.58
CA THR A 17 -0.36 -14.59 -1.33
C THR A 17 1.07 -14.08 -1.47
N ALA A 18 1.68 -14.17 -2.65
CA ALA A 18 3.00 -13.60 -2.93
C ALA A 18 2.93 -12.08 -3.11
N ASP A 19 1.92 -11.60 -3.83
CA ASP A 19 1.69 -10.19 -4.16
C ASP A 19 1.33 -9.33 -2.94
N THR A 20 0.82 -9.97 -1.88
CA THR A 20 0.42 -9.31 -0.64
C THR A 20 1.58 -9.07 0.34
N THR A 21 2.77 -9.62 0.09
CA THR A 21 3.91 -9.38 0.99
C THR A 21 4.48 -7.98 0.80
N VAL A 22 4.89 -7.35 1.91
CA VAL A 22 5.53 -6.02 1.88
C VAL A 22 6.79 -6.03 1.01
N LYS A 23 7.58 -7.10 1.06
CA LYS A 23 8.79 -7.24 0.23
C LYS A 23 8.46 -7.21 -1.26
N TYR A 24 7.43 -7.94 -1.69
CA TYR A 24 7.01 -7.96 -3.09
C TYR A 24 6.50 -6.59 -3.53
N GLN A 25 5.67 -5.93 -2.72
CA GLN A 25 5.15 -4.59 -3.01
C GLN A 25 6.26 -3.55 -3.18
N ILE A 26 7.31 -3.61 -2.35
CA ILE A 26 8.50 -2.76 -2.49
C ILE A 26 9.22 -3.06 -3.81
N LEU A 27 9.46 -4.33 -4.12
CA LEU A 27 10.13 -4.72 -5.38
C LEU A 27 9.35 -4.24 -6.60
N LYS A 28 8.03 -4.42 -6.61
CA LYS A 28 7.17 -3.92 -7.69
C LYS A 28 7.23 -2.41 -7.84
N ALA A 29 7.11 -1.69 -6.72
CA ALA A 29 7.18 -0.22 -6.75
C ALA A 29 8.53 0.27 -7.30
N VAL A 30 9.63 -0.40 -6.96
CA VAL A 30 10.97 -0.06 -7.48
C VAL A 30 11.13 -0.46 -8.95
N GLU A 31 10.59 -1.61 -9.38
CA GLU A 31 10.63 -2.06 -10.78
C GLU A 31 9.92 -1.08 -11.74
N GLU A 32 8.88 -0.39 -11.28
CA GLU A 32 8.09 0.56 -12.08
C GLU A 32 8.74 1.96 -12.19
N MET A 33 9.81 2.22 -11.44
CA MET A 33 10.49 3.52 -11.46
C MET A 33 11.36 3.73 -12.70
N PRO A 34 11.58 4.98 -13.13
CA PRO A 34 12.58 5.31 -14.14
C PRO A 34 14.00 4.90 -13.71
N GLN A 35 14.87 4.59 -14.66
CA GLN A 35 16.26 4.21 -14.37
C GLN A 35 17.08 5.32 -13.69
N GLU A 36 16.76 6.58 -13.97
CA GLU A 36 17.49 7.75 -13.46
C GLU A 36 16.98 8.23 -12.09
N VAL A 37 16.20 7.41 -11.37
CA VAL A 37 15.68 7.76 -10.04
C VAL A 37 16.80 7.84 -9.00
N THR A 38 16.76 8.87 -8.18
CA THR A 38 17.70 9.03 -7.06
C THR A 38 17.27 8.21 -5.85
N PHE A 39 18.20 7.92 -4.94
CA PHE A 39 17.89 7.21 -3.70
C PHE A 39 16.84 7.93 -2.84
N GLU A 40 16.88 9.26 -2.82
CA GLU A 40 15.92 10.09 -2.07
C GLU A 40 14.51 9.93 -2.63
N GLU A 41 14.34 10.02 -3.95
CA GLU A 41 13.04 9.82 -4.61
C GLU A 41 12.49 8.42 -4.40
N VAL A 42 13.34 7.38 -4.42
CA VAL A 42 12.92 6.00 -4.09
C VAL A 42 12.36 5.94 -2.66
N MET A 43 13.09 6.51 -1.69
CA MET A 43 12.66 6.51 -0.29
C MET A 43 11.36 7.28 -0.08
N GLU A 44 11.22 8.46 -0.70
CA GLU A 44 10.00 9.26 -0.65
C GLU A 44 8.81 8.52 -1.23
N HIS A 45 8.97 7.88 -2.40
CA HIS A 45 7.91 7.14 -3.06
C HIS A 45 7.45 5.94 -2.21
N LEU A 46 8.40 5.15 -1.69
CA LEU A 46 8.08 4.02 -0.81
C LEU A 46 7.40 4.47 0.48
N TYR A 47 7.84 5.59 1.05
CA TYR A 47 7.20 6.15 2.24
C TYR A 47 5.77 6.67 1.96
N PHE A 48 5.57 7.30 0.80
CA PHE A 48 4.25 7.71 0.34
C PHE A 48 3.29 6.51 0.24
N LEU A 49 3.69 5.44 -0.45
CA LEU A 49 2.90 4.22 -0.58
C LEU A 49 2.57 3.61 0.78
N TYR A 50 3.55 3.56 1.70
CA TYR A 50 3.33 3.12 3.08
C TYR A 50 2.24 3.93 3.79
N LYS A 51 2.29 5.26 3.68
CA LYS A 51 1.32 6.16 4.34
C LYS A 51 -0.08 6.01 3.75
N VAL A 52 -0.20 5.83 2.43
CA VAL A 52 -1.49 5.56 1.76
C VAL A 52 -2.09 4.24 2.25
N ASN A 53 -1.31 3.15 2.23
CA ASN A 53 -1.77 1.84 2.68
C ASN A 53 -2.19 1.86 4.16
N ARG A 54 -1.43 2.55 5.01
CA ARG A 54 -1.80 2.75 6.42
C ARG A 54 -3.13 3.51 6.54
N GLY A 55 -3.32 4.58 5.76
CA GLY A 55 -4.57 5.33 5.74
C GLY A 55 -5.78 4.48 5.33
N LEU A 56 -5.61 3.60 4.34
CA LEU A 56 -6.65 2.66 3.93
C LEU A 56 -7.01 1.65 5.03
N GLN A 57 -6.00 1.10 5.72
CA GLN A 57 -6.22 0.22 6.86
C GLN A 57 -6.94 0.93 8.02
N GLN A 58 -6.58 2.20 8.29
CA GLN A 58 -7.27 3.02 9.27
C GLN A 58 -8.73 3.26 8.88
N PHE A 59 -9.01 3.54 7.61
CA PHE A 59 -10.36 3.67 7.09
C PHE A 59 -11.18 2.38 7.28
N GLN A 60 -10.62 1.23 6.88
CA GLN A 60 -11.28 -0.07 6.98
C GLN A 60 -11.55 -0.50 8.44
N SER A 61 -10.66 -0.13 9.37
CA SER A 61 -10.83 -0.39 10.80
C SER A 61 -11.74 0.63 11.51
N GLY A 62 -12.28 1.61 10.80
CA GLY A 62 -13.10 2.68 11.38
C GLY A 62 -12.32 3.70 12.21
N ASN A 63 -10.98 3.67 12.15
CA ASN A 63 -10.11 4.66 12.77
C ASN A 63 -10.07 5.94 11.91
N ILE A 64 -11.18 6.65 11.90
CA ILE A 64 -11.40 7.88 11.13
C ILE A 64 -11.89 8.99 12.06
N VAL A 65 -11.60 10.23 11.69
CA VAL A 65 -12.10 11.42 12.37
C VAL A 65 -13.02 12.20 11.45
N SER A 66 -13.96 12.94 12.02
CA SER A 66 -14.80 13.86 11.24
C SER A 66 -13.96 15.03 10.71
N HIS A 67 -14.47 15.69 9.67
CA HIS A 67 -13.81 16.88 9.11
C HIS A 67 -13.59 17.99 10.16
N GLU A 68 -14.56 18.20 11.04
CA GLU A 68 -14.47 19.21 12.11
C GLU A 68 -13.43 18.84 13.17
N GLU A 69 -13.30 17.56 13.51
CA GLU A 69 -12.29 17.07 14.43
C GLU A 69 -10.88 17.19 13.83
N ALA A 70 -10.71 16.82 12.55
CA ALA A 70 -9.45 17.01 11.83
C ALA A 70 -9.01 18.49 11.82
N LYS A 71 -9.94 19.42 11.57
CA LYS A 71 -9.67 20.86 11.61
C LYS A 71 -9.20 21.34 12.99
N LYS A 72 -9.74 20.79 14.08
CA LYS A 72 -9.29 21.14 15.44
C LYS A 72 -7.86 20.67 15.69
N GLN A 73 -7.53 19.45 15.28
CA GLN A 73 -6.19 18.88 15.44
C GLN A 73 -5.13 19.63 14.65
N ILE A 74 -5.40 19.97 13.39
CA ILE A 74 -4.44 20.70 12.54
C ILE A 74 -4.09 22.07 13.12
N LYS A 75 -5.05 22.74 13.80
CA LYS A 75 -4.80 24.04 14.44
C LYS A 75 -3.77 23.99 15.56
N THR A 76 -3.55 22.84 16.20
CA THR A 76 -2.58 22.69 17.29
C THR A 76 -1.16 22.44 16.80
N TRP A 77 -0.92 22.36 15.48
CA TRP A 77 0.41 22.04 14.92
C TRP A 77 1.30 23.27 14.71
N HIS A 78 0.76 24.48 14.93
CA HIS A 78 1.47 25.75 14.82
C HIS A 78 1.73 26.42 16.18
N GLU A 79 1.47 25.71 17.28
CA GLU A 79 1.90 26.06 18.65
C GLU A 79 3.26 25.42 18.96
#